data_AF-A0A936T3J8-F1
#
_entry.id   AF-A0A936T3J8-F1
#
_cell.length_a   1.000
_cell.length_b   1.000
_cell.length_c   1.000
_cell.angle_alpha   90.00
_cell.angle_beta   90.00
_cell.angle_gamma   90.00
#
_symmetry.space_group_name_H-M   'P 1'
#
loop_
_entity.id
_entity.type
_entity.pdbx_description
1 polymer ?
#
loop_
_entity_poly.entity_id
_entity_poly.type
_entity_poly.pdbx_seq_one_letter_code
_entity_poly.pdbx_strand_id
1 'polypeptide(L)'
;MPHLPIHAISIVFLVLSVVFSAIAVLLARAQLVRVTALSSGQTHSLAKKIARLPEAERLSELRRKAPSGSIEWRIADEALGVDASNRAAVVDSVLAEVALELEARAMWPRAAARIAGASGVLLMALELALRLDVVVAVILLLVGLFSAIVCLTIDRRASAISLELRRSIDALVDALELRGSADVGRRQTSSVSIPRRSRRR
;
A
#
# COMPACT_ATOMS: atom_id res chain seq x y z
N MET A 1 28.40 -34.27 35.25
CA MET A 1 29.12 -33.41 34.28
C MET A 1 28.13 -32.39 33.75
N PRO A 2 28.51 -31.12 33.57
CA PRO A 2 27.56 -30.00 33.47
C PRO A 2 26.87 -29.95 32.10
N HIS A 3 25.60 -30.39 32.05
CA HIS A 3 24.71 -30.29 30.88
C HIS A 3 24.01 -28.90 30.77
N LEU A 4 24.25 -28.02 31.74
CA LEU A 4 23.66 -26.68 31.83
C LEU A 4 23.93 -25.71 30.66
N PRO A 5 25.13 -25.66 30.02
CA PRO A 5 25.38 -24.66 28.98
C PRO A 5 24.66 -24.97 27.66
N ILE A 6 24.38 -26.24 27.37
CA ILE A 6 23.73 -26.69 26.14
C ILE A 6 22.27 -26.19 26.11
N HIS A 7 21.52 -26.41 27.20
CA HIS A 7 20.14 -25.94 27.30
C HIS A 7 20.04 -24.42 27.28
N ALA A 8 21.01 -23.70 27.85
CA ALA A 8 21.03 -22.24 27.81
C ALA A 8 21.14 -21.70 26.37
N ILE A 9 21.96 -22.31 25.52
CA ILE A 9 22.13 -21.90 24.11
C ILE A 9 20.84 -22.15 23.31
N SER A 10 20.23 -23.33 23.46
CA SER A 10 18.96 -23.68 22.81
C SER A 10 17.83 -22.72 23.20
N ILE A 11 17.75 -22.35 24.49
CA ILE A 11 16.78 -21.36 24.98
C ILE A 11 17.02 -19.99 24.32
N VAL A 12 18.28 -19.55 24.20
CA VAL A 12 18.62 -18.29 23.53
C VAL A 12 18.17 -18.30 22.06
N PHE A 13 18.38 -19.39 21.32
CA PHE A 13 17.92 -19.49 19.94
C PHE A 13 16.40 -19.46 19.83
N LEU A 14 15.70 -20.10 20.76
CA LEU A 14 14.24 -20.09 20.81
C LEU A 14 13.71 -18.66 21.08
N VAL A 15 14.29 -17.97 22.06
CA VAL A 15 13.96 -16.56 22.37
C VAL A 15 14.22 -15.67 21.14
N LEU A 16 15.38 -15.80 20.49
CA LEU A 16 15.70 -15.04 19.28
C LEU A 16 14.69 -15.30 18.16
N SER A 17 14.35 -16.56 17.90
CA SER A 17 13.35 -16.94 16.90
C SER A 17 11.99 -16.28 17.16
N VAL A 18 11.53 -16.30 18.41
CA VAL A 18 10.26 -15.66 18.81
C VAL A 18 10.34 -14.15 18.64
N VAL A 19 11.44 -13.51 19.03
CA VAL A 19 11.64 -12.06 18.88
C VAL A 19 11.66 -11.64 17.42
N PHE A 20 12.42 -12.32 16.56
CA PHE A 20 12.45 -12.03 15.11
C PHE A 20 11.07 -12.20 14.48
N SER A 21 10.38 -13.27 14.85
CA SER A 21 9.01 -13.56 14.41
C SER A 21 8.02 -12.47 14.83
N ALA A 22 8.07 -12.05 16.10
CA ALA A 22 7.21 -10.99 16.62
C ALA A 22 7.46 -9.65 15.93
N ILE A 23 8.74 -9.28 15.72
CA ILE A 23 9.12 -8.05 15.02
C ILE A 23 8.62 -8.08 13.57
N ALA A 24 8.79 -9.19 12.85
CA ALA A 24 8.32 -9.34 11.48
C ALA A 24 6.79 -9.16 11.36
N VAL A 25 6.03 -9.78 12.27
CA VAL A 25 4.57 -9.66 12.33
C VAL A 25 4.12 -8.25 12.71
N LEU A 26 4.78 -7.64 13.70
CA LEU A 26 4.49 -6.26 14.12
C LEU A 26 4.76 -5.26 13.01
N LEU A 27 5.87 -5.37 12.30
CA LEU A 27 6.19 -4.54 11.15
C LEU A 27 5.15 -4.70 10.04
N ALA A 28 4.77 -5.94 9.72
CA ALA A 28 3.73 -6.21 8.71
C ALA A 28 2.37 -5.61 9.11
N ARG A 29 1.98 -5.71 10.39
CA ARG A 29 0.75 -5.08 10.92
C ARG A 29 0.81 -3.57 10.94
N ALA A 30 1.90 -2.98 11.42
CA ALA A 30 2.07 -1.53 11.47
C ALA A 30 1.96 -0.93 10.06
N GLN A 31 2.47 -1.63 9.05
CA GLN A 31 2.34 -1.22 7.66
C GLN A 31 0.90 -1.28 7.16
N LEU A 32 0.16 -2.34 7.51
CA LEU A 32 -1.26 -2.44 7.17
C LEU A 32 -2.06 -1.30 7.80
N VAL A 33 -1.79 -0.98 9.07
CA VAL A 33 -2.43 0.15 9.77
C VAL A 33 -2.10 1.48 9.08
N ARG A 34 -0.84 1.71 8.70
CA ARG A 34 -0.42 2.93 7.99
C ARG A 34 -1.12 3.05 6.63
N VAL A 35 -1.23 1.96 5.87
CA VAL A 35 -1.94 1.97 4.57
C VAL A 35 -3.42 2.25 4.76
N THR A 36 -4.06 1.66 5.76
CA THR A 36 -5.47 1.95 6.07
C THR A 36 -5.68 3.37 6.57
N ALA A 37 -4.70 3.95 7.27
CA ALA A 37 -4.76 5.32 7.78
C ALA A 37 -4.61 6.40 6.69
N LEU A 38 -4.07 6.05 5.52
CA LEU A 38 -4.02 6.97 4.37
C LEU A 38 -5.41 7.25 3.77
N SER A 39 -6.37 6.36 4.03
CA SER A 39 -7.76 6.51 3.63
C SER A 39 -8.62 6.90 4.81
N SER A 40 -9.64 7.71 4.55
CA SER A 40 -10.72 7.94 5.51
C SER A 40 -11.50 6.66 5.87
N GLY A 41 -11.31 5.56 5.13
CA GLY A 41 -12.14 4.35 5.22
C GLY A 41 -13.56 4.55 4.70
N GLN A 42 -13.90 5.77 4.24
CA GLN A 42 -15.23 6.19 3.83
C GLN A 42 -15.25 6.73 2.40
N THR A 43 -14.17 6.53 1.63
CA THR A 43 -13.96 7.07 0.28
C THR A 43 -15.16 6.84 -0.64
N HIS A 44 -15.74 5.64 -0.64
CA HIS A 44 -16.91 5.32 -1.46
C HIS A 44 -18.18 6.11 -1.05
N SER A 45 -18.41 6.23 0.26
CA SER A 45 -19.55 7.02 0.77
C SER A 45 -19.37 8.52 0.50
N LEU A 46 -18.12 8.99 0.54
CA LEU A 46 -17.74 10.36 0.27
C LEU A 46 -17.92 10.69 -1.22
N ALA A 47 -17.43 9.81 -2.11
CA ALA A 47 -17.63 9.92 -3.55
C ALA A 47 -19.12 10.00 -3.91
N LYS A 48 -19.97 9.14 -3.33
CA LYS A 48 -21.41 9.16 -3.56
C LYS A 48 -22.09 10.45 -3.07
N LYS A 49 -21.63 11.00 -1.93
CA LYS A 49 -22.14 12.29 -1.41
C LYS A 49 -21.71 13.46 -2.30
N ILE A 50 -20.49 13.42 -2.83
CA ILE A 50 -19.93 14.48 -3.68
C ILE A 50 -20.52 14.46 -5.08
N ALA A 51 -20.76 13.28 -5.66
CA ALA A 51 -21.41 13.15 -6.97
C ALA A 51 -22.78 13.83 -7.05
N ARG A 52 -23.46 14.03 -5.91
CA ARG A 52 -24.76 14.71 -5.83
C ARG A 52 -24.65 16.24 -5.81
N LEU A 53 -23.45 16.79 -5.65
CA LEU A 53 -23.22 18.23 -5.59
C LEU A 53 -22.94 18.79 -7.00
N PRO A 54 -23.21 20.09 -7.23
CA PRO A 54 -22.80 20.79 -8.44
C PRO A 54 -21.27 20.73 -8.63
N GLU A 55 -20.79 20.57 -9.87
CA GLU A 55 -19.37 20.39 -10.21
C GLU A 55 -18.46 21.44 -9.55
N ALA A 56 -18.88 22.71 -9.54
CA ALA A 56 -18.14 23.82 -8.96
C ALA A 56 -17.87 23.68 -7.45
N GLU A 57 -18.74 22.97 -6.72
CA GLU A 57 -18.67 22.82 -5.25
C GLU A 57 -18.04 21.49 -4.82
N ARG A 58 -17.86 20.54 -5.74
CA ARG A 58 -17.42 19.18 -5.41
C ARG A 58 -16.05 19.15 -4.73
N LEU A 59 -15.08 19.91 -5.23
CA LEU A 59 -13.71 19.93 -4.69
C LEU A 59 -13.61 20.65 -3.34
N SER A 60 -14.33 21.76 -3.16
CA SER A 60 -14.34 22.49 -1.89
C SER A 60 -15.01 21.68 -0.78
N GLU A 61 -16.11 21.00 -1.10
CA GLU A 61 -16.79 20.10 -0.17
C GLU A 61 -16.00 18.81 0.09
N LEU A 62 -15.27 18.29 -0.90
CA LEU A 62 -14.34 17.18 -0.69
C LEU A 62 -13.26 17.55 0.33
N ARG A 63 -12.61 18.72 0.16
CA ARG A 63 -11.58 19.18 1.10
C ARG A 63 -12.15 19.37 2.51
N ARG A 64 -13.38 19.87 2.63
CA ARG A 64 -14.02 20.15 3.92
C ARG A 64 -14.43 18.87 4.67
N LYS A 65 -14.89 17.85 3.94
CA LYS A 65 -15.40 16.60 4.52
C LYS A 65 -14.33 15.52 4.69
N ALA A 66 -13.26 15.59 3.91
CA ALA A 66 -12.15 14.65 4.02
C ALA A 66 -11.31 14.95 5.28
N PRO A 67 -10.87 13.92 6.02
CA PRO A 67 -9.92 14.09 7.13
C PRO A 67 -8.61 14.73 6.66
N SER A 68 -8.04 15.64 7.44
CA SER A 68 -6.75 16.23 7.13
C SER A 68 -5.65 15.16 7.02
N GLY A 69 -4.84 15.25 5.97
CA GLY A 69 -3.78 14.26 5.69
C GLY A 69 -4.25 12.97 5.00
N SER A 70 -5.55 12.80 4.76
CA SER A 70 -6.06 11.71 3.92
C SER A 70 -5.77 11.96 2.43
N ILE A 71 -5.74 10.88 1.64
CA ILE A 71 -5.59 10.96 0.18
C ILE A 71 -6.70 11.83 -0.43
N GLU A 72 -7.94 11.68 0.07
CA GLU A 72 -9.10 12.45 -0.38
C GLU A 72 -8.91 13.96 -0.16
N TRP A 73 -8.33 14.33 0.99
CA TRP A 73 -8.03 15.72 1.29
C TRP A 73 -6.90 16.26 0.41
N ARG A 74 -5.83 15.48 0.21
CA ARG A 74 -4.71 15.86 -0.67
C ARG A 74 -5.17 16.09 -2.11
N ILE A 75 -5.96 15.18 -2.67
CA ILE A 75 -6.54 15.32 -4.02
C ILE A 75 -7.32 16.64 -4.12
N ALA A 76 -8.15 16.95 -3.12
CA ALA A 76 -8.96 18.16 -3.13
C ALA A 76 -8.12 19.43 -2.99
N ASP A 77 -7.14 19.43 -2.09
CA ASP A 77 -6.29 20.59 -1.82
C ASP A 77 -5.39 20.92 -3.01
N GLU A 78 -4.76 19.91 -3.62
CA GLU A 78 -3.92 20.09 -4.80
C GLU A 78 -4.75 20.49 -6.03
N ALA A 79 -5.94 19.91 -6.23
CA ALA A 79 -6.81 20.26 -7.36
C ALA A 79 -7.48 21.64 -7.24
N LEU A 80 -7.70 22.15 -6.01
CA LEU A 80 -8.23 23.51 -5.79
C LEU A 80 -7.21 24.60 -6.12
N GLY A 81 -5.91 24.30 -6.02
CA GLY A 81 -4.83 25.23 -6.33
C GLY A 81 -4.55 25.43 -7.82
N VAL A 82 -5.27 24.72 -8.70
CA VAL A 82 -4.93 24.63 -10.12
C VAL A 82 -6.15 24.86 -11.03
N ASP A 83 -5.89 25.45 -12.21
CA ASP A 83 -6.87 25.69 -13.26
C ASP A 83 -7.59 24.41 -13.70
N ALA A 84 -8.86 24.55 -14.08
CA ALA A 84 -9.74 23.43 -14.44
C ALA A 84 -9.16 22.50 -15.53
N SER A 85 -8.40 23.04 -16.48
CA SER A 85 -7.75 22.28 -17.56
C SER A 85 -6.62 21.36 -17.06
N ASN A 86 -6.01 21.68 -15.92
CA ASN A 86 -4.86 20.97 -15.35
C ASN A 86 -5.24 20.09 -14.15
N ARG A 87 -6.47 20.20 -13.63
CA ARG A 87 -6.93 19.41 -12.48
C ARG A 87 -6.80 17.91 -12.69
N ALA A 88 -7.15 17.41 -13.88
CA ALA A 88 -7.02 15.99 -14.20
C ALA A 88 -5.55 15.52 -14.09
N ALA A 89 -4.60 16.30 -14.61
CA ALA A 89 -3.18 15.98 -14.55
C ALA A 89 -2.63 16.01 -13.11
N VAL A 90 -3.09 16.96 -12.28
CA VAL A 90 -2.72 17.04 -10.86
C VAL A 90 -3.25 15.82 -10.12
N VAL A 91 -4.52 15.47 -10.31
CA VAL A 91 -5.10 14.30 -9.67
C VAL A 91 -4.37 13.03 -10.12
N ASP A 92 -4.12 12.84 -11.40
CA ASP A 92 -3.32 11.71 -11.91
C ASP A 92 -1.92 11.66 -11.28
N SER A 93 -1.28 12.81 -11.03
CA SER A 93 0.02 12.89 -10.38
C SER A 93 -0.02 12.42 -8.91
N VAL A 94 -1.05 12.84 -8.15
CA VAL A 94 -1.27 12.39 -6.77
C VAL A 94 -1.56 10.89 -6.74
N LEU A 95 -2.35 10.39 -7.68
CA LEU A 95 -2.65 8.97 -7.81
C LEU A 95 -1.41 8.14 -8.13
N ALA A 96 -0.54 8.65 -9.01
CA ALA A 96 0.72 8.01 -9.32
C ALA A 96 1.64 7.93 -8.08
N GLU A 97 1.73 9.00 -7.29
CA GLU A 97 2.51 9.01 -6.05
C GLU A 97 1.95 8.01 -5.02
N VAL A 98 0.63 7.99 -4.82
CA VAL A 98 -0.03 7.02 -3.93
C VAL A 98 0.19 5.59 -4.42
N ALA A 99 0.13 5.36 -5.74
CA ALA A 99 0.38 4.03 -6.31
C ALA A 99 1.83 3.58 -6.05
N LEU A 100 2.81 4.46 -6.23
CA LEU A 100 4.22 4.20 -5.93
C LEU A 100 4.44 3.92 -4.44
N GLU A 101 3.81 4.70 -3.56
CA GLU A 101 3.91 4.52 -2.11
C GLU A 101 3.28 3.18 -1.67
N LEU A 102 2.15 2.80 -2.25
CA LEU A 102 1.49 1.52 -2.02
C LEU A 102 2.34 0.35 -2.54
N GLU A 103 2.94 0.47 -3.72
CA GLU A 103 3.79 -0.56 -4.31
C GLU A 103 5.07 -0.76 -3.49
N ALA A 104 5.74 0.33 -3.11
CA ALA A 104 6.90 0.29 -2.22
C ALA A 104 6.58 -0.41 -0.88
N ARG A 105 5.37 -0.19 -0.36
CA ARG A 105 4.91 -0.79 0.90
C ARG A 105 4.42 -2.23 0.75
N ALA A 106 3.87 -2.61 -0.40
CA ALA A 106 3.40 -3.98 -0.68
C ALA A 106 4.55 -5.00 -0.75
N MET A 107 5.79 -4.56 -1.01
CA MET A 107 6.95 -5.47 -1.03
C MET A 107 7.37 -5.97 0.37
N TRP A 108 7.04 -5.22 1.43
CA TRP A 108 7.52 -5.47 2.78
C TRP A 108 6.99 -6.77 3.43
N PRO A 109 5.68 -7.10 3.39
CA PRO A 109 5.16 -8.33 3.97
C PRO A 109 5.80 -9.59 3.37
N ARG A 110 6.05 -9.58 2.06
CA ARG A 110 6.74 -10.69 1.37
C ARG A 110 8.19 -10.80 1.77
N ALA A 111 8.90 -9.67 1.90
CA ALA A 111 10.26 -9.65 2.42
C ALA A 111 10.31 -10.17 3.88
N ALA A 112 9.39 -9.72 4.74
CA ALA A 112 9.28 -10.16 6.12
C ALA A 112 8.99 -11.67 6.23
N ALA A 113 8.12 -12.22 5.38
CA ALA A 113 7.86 -13.66 5.32
C ALA A 113 9.11 -14.46 4.94
N ARG A 114 9.89 -13.97 3.95
CA ARG A 114 11.15 -14.60 3.54
C ARG A 114 12.19 -14.55 4.65
N ILE A 115 12.32 -13.42 5.34
CA ILE A 115 13.24 -13.25 6.47
C ILE A 115 12.85 -14.19 7.62
N ALA A 116 11.57 -14.24 8.01
CA ALA A 116 11.08 -15.10 9.09
C ALA A 116 11.28 -16.60 8.79
N GLY A 117 10.99 -17.01 7.55
CA GLY A 117 11.24 -18.38 7.10
C GLY A 117 12.73 -18.71 7.07
N ALA A 118 13.55 -17.82 6.51
CA ALA A 118 15.00 -18.01 6.44
C ALA A 118 15.67 -18.05 7.82
N SER A 119 15.23 -17.22 8.77
CA SER A 119 15.75 -17.24 10.14
C SER A 119 15.39 -18.53 10.87
N GLY A 120 14.18 -19.07 10.67
CA GLY A 120 13.79 -20.36 11.27
C GLY A 120 14.64 -21.53 10.75
N VAL A 121 14.85 -21.58 9.43
CA VAL A 121 15.71 -22.60 8.79
C VAL A 121 17.17 -22.45 9.24
N LEU A 122 17.68 -21.22 9.31
CA LEU A 122 19.05 -20.95 9.74
C LEU A 122 19.28 -21.39 11.19
N LEU A 123 18.38 -21.03 12.10
CA LEU A 123 18.49 -21.40 13.51
C LEU A 123 18.34 -22.91 13.71
N MET A 124 17.44 -23.57 12.98
CA MET A 124 17.34 -25.04 12.97
C MET A 124 18.66 -25.68 12.49
N ALA A 125 19.22 -25.20 11.39
CA ALA A 125 20.47 -25.74 10.84
C ALA A 125 21.63 -25.56 11.83
N LEU A 126 21.69 -24.42 12.52
CA LEU A 126 22.71 -24.14 13.53
C LEU A 126 22.54 -25.04 14.76
N GLU A 127 21.31 -25.24 15.23
CA GLU A 127 20.98 -26.14 16.35
C GLU A 127 21.44 -27.58 16.07
N LEU A 128 21.16 -28.07 14.85
CA LEU A 128 21.57 -29.41 14.41
C LEU A 128 23.09 -29.52 14.20
N ALA A 129 23.72 -28.48 13.63
CA ALA A 129 25.17 -28.45 13.41
C ALA A 129 25.94 -28.51 14.74
N LEU A 130 25.41 -27.85 15.77
CA LEU A 130 25.96 -27.86 17.13
C LEU A 130 25.59 -29.12 17.92
N ARG A 131 24.82 -30.05 17.34
CA ARG A 131 24.36 -31.30 17.96
C ARG A 131 23.68 -31.07 19.32
N LEU A 132 22.89 -30.01 19.41
CA LEU A 132 22.21 -29.59 20.65
C LEU A 132 20.96 -30.45 20.91
N ASP A 133 19.78 -30.00 20.50
CA ASP A 133 18.52 -30.70 20.70
C ASP A 133 17.67 -30.72 19.42
N VAL A 134 17.32 -31.93 18.96
CA VAL A 134 16.50 -32.14 17.76
C VAL A 134 15.07 -31.61 17.97
N VAL A 135 14.53 -31.70 19.19
CA VAL A 135 13.18 -31.19 19.49
C VAL A 135 13.16 -29.67 19.36
N VAL A 136 14.17 -28.98 19.88
CA VAL A 136 14.29 -27.51 19.75
C VAL A 136 14.47 -27.11 18.28
N ALA A 137 15.26 -27.85 17.51
CA ALA A 137 15.44 -27.60 16.08
C ALA A 137 14.09 -27.67 15.32
N VAL A 138 13.25 -28.66 15.61
CA VAL A 138 11.91 -28.77 15.02
C VAL A 138 11.01 -27.61 15.44
N ILE A 139 11.04 -27.20 16.72
CA ILE A 139 10.26 -26.04 17.20
C ILE A 139 10.69 -24.75 16.47
N LEU A 140 12.00 -24.51 16.31
CA LEU A 140 12.53 -23.35 15.60
C LEU A 140 12.02 -23.29 14.15
N LEU A 141 12.00 -24.43 13.47
CA LEU A 141 11.46 -24.55 12.11
C LEU A 141 9.95 -24.24 12.08
N LEU A 142 9.18 -24.83 13.00
CA LEU A 142 7.73 -24.63 13.08
C LEU A 142 7.37 -23.17 13.38
N VAL A 143 8.10 -22.51 14.28
CA VAL A 143 7.92 -21.08 14.59
C VAL A 143 8.20 -20.24 13.33
N GLY A 144 9.34 -20.46 12.66
CA GLY A 144 9.67 -19.72 11.43
C GLY A 144 8.64 -19.93 10.31
N LEU A 145 8.18 -21.16 10.12
CA LEU A 145 7.14 -21.50 9.14
C LEU A 145 5.81 -20.83 9.48
N PHE A 146 5.38 -20.91 10.74
CA PHE A 146 4.13 -20.29 11.20
C PHE A 146 4.17 -18.78 11.01
N SER A 147 5.27 -18.12 11.36
CA SER A 147 5.44 -16.67 11.17
C SER A 147 5.46 -16.28 9.70
N ALA A 148 6.11 -17.05 8.83
CA ALA A 148 6.06 -16.84 7.39
C ALA A 148 4.62 -16.93 6.85
N ILE A 149 3.84 -17.93 7.29
CA ILE A 149 2.42 -18.08 6.92
C ILE A 149 1.62 -16.85 7.40
N VAL A 150 1.79 -16.43 8.65
CA VAL A 150 1.10 -15.24 9.18
C VAL A 150 1.43 -14.00 8.34
N CYS A 151 2.71 -13.76 8.01
CA CYS A 151 3.11 -12.65 7.14
C CYS A 151 2.46 -12.73 5.75
N LEU A 152 2.36 -13.92 5.15
CA LEU A 152 1.66 -14.12 3.88
C LEU A 152 0.14 -13.87 3.98
N THR A 153 -0.49 -14.21 5.10
CA THR A 153 -1.92 -13.88 5.30
C THR A 153 -2.15 -12.37 5.40
N ILE A 154 -1.22 -11.66 6.05
CA ILE A 154 -1.26 -10.19 6.13
C ILE A 154 -1.05 -9.59 4.73
N ASP A 155 -0.12 -10.13 3.95
CA ASP A 155 0.13 -9.72 2.56
C ASP A 155 -1.13 -9.82 1.67
N ARG A 156 -1.84 -10.96 1.76
CA ARG A 156 -3.10 -11.15 1.03
C ARG A 156 -4.17 -10.15 1.44
N ARG A 157 -4.28 -9.86 2.74
CA ARG A 157 -5.24 -8.86 3.25
C ARG A 157 -4.86 -7.45 2.81
N ALA A 158 -3.59 -7.08 2.88
CA ALA A 158 -3.08 -5.80 2.41
C ALA A 158 -3.36 -5.63 0.91
N SER A 159 -3.12 -6.67 0.12
CA SER A 159 -3.41 -6.70 -1.33
C SER A 159 -4.90 -6.46 -1.61
N ALA A 160 -5.78 -7.16 -0.90
CA ALA A 160 -7.24 -6.97 -1.05
C ALA A 160 -7.69 -5.55 -0.69
N ILE A 161 -7.16 -4.99 0.41
CA ILE A 161 -7.43 -3.61 0.81
C ILE A 161 -6.91 -2.61 -0.23
N SER A 162 -5.71 -2.84 -0.78
CA SER A 162 -5.13 -1.95 -1.79
C SER A 162 -5.93 -1.92 -3.09
N LEU A 163 -6.49 -3.07 -3.51
CA LEU A 163 -7.37 -3.17 -4.67
C LEU A 163 -8.69 -2.43 -4.43
N GLU A 164 -9.27 -2.60 -3.26
CA GLU A 164 -10.51 -1.90 -2.89
C GLU A 164 -10.29 -0.39 -2.80
N LEU A 165 -9.14 0.03 -2.25
CA LEU A 165 -8.75 1.43 -2.20
C LEU A 165 -8.64 2.02 -3.60
N ARG A 166 -7.95 1.34 -4.53
CA ARG A 166 -7.84 1.77 -5.94
C ARG A 166 -9.21 1.95 -6.57
N ARG A 167 -10.12 0.98 -6.44
CA ARG A 167 -11.50 1.08 -6.95
C ARG A 167 -12.26 2.27 -6.34
N SER A 168 -12.11 2.49 -5.04
CA SER A 168 -12.80 3.59 -4.35
C SER A 168 -12.29 4.95 -4.79
N ILE A 169 -11.00 5.05 -5.12
CA ILE A 169 -10.36 6.25 -5.65
C ILE A 169 -10.78 6.48 -7.10
N ASP A 170 -10.78 5.46 -7.95
CA ASP A 170 -11.27 5.57 -9.33
C ASP A 170 -12.72 6.07 -9.37
N ALA A 171 -13.58 5.54 -8.48
CA ALA A 171 -14.95 6.00 -8.33
C ALA A 171 -15.04 7.47 -7.85
N LEU A 172 -14.08 7.93 -7.04
CA LEU A 172 -14.01 9.33 -6.61
C LEU A 172 -13.59 10.24 -7.78
N VAL A 173 -12.61 9.82 -8.57
CA VAL A 173 -12.14 10.56 -9.77
C VAL A 173 -13.26 10.68 -10.79
N ASP A 174 -14.00 9.59 -11.03
CA ASP A 174 -15.18 9.59 -11.91
C ASP A 174 -16.29 10.51 -11.35
N ALA A 175 -16.55 10.47 -10.04
CA ALA A 175 -17.54 11.34 -9.39
C ALA A 175 -17.17 12.84 -9.45
N LEU A 176 -15.89 13.16 -9.53
CA LEU A 176 -15.40 14.52 -9.72
C LEU A 176 -15.49 14.97 -11.20
N GLU A 177 -15.92 14.10 -12.12
CA GLU A 177 -16.04 14.35 -13.57
C GLU A 177 -14.74 14.87 -14.22
N LEU A 178 -13.60 14.68 -13.56
CA LEU A 178 -12.30 15.18 -14.00
C LEU A 178 -11.86 14.57 -15.34
N ARG A 179 -12.38 13.40 -15.70
CA ARG A 179 -12.13 12.74 -16.99
C ARG A 179 -12.88 13.39 -18.16
N GLY A 180 -14.07 13.96 -17.93
CA GLY A 180 -14.89 14.57 -18.99
C GLY A 180 -14.32 15.90 -19.49
N SER A 181 -13.77 16.71 -18.57
CA SER A 181 -13.21 18.03 -18.87
C SER A 181 -11.89 17.97 -19.65
N ALA A 182 -11.09 16.90 -19.47
CA ALA A 182 -9.85 16.68 -20.22
C ALA A 182 -10.10 16.38 -21.71
N ASP A 183 -11.19 15.69 -22.05
CA ASP A 183 -11.52 15.30 -23.43
C ASP A 183 -12.05 16.50 -24.25
N VAL A 184 -12.69 17.48 -23.60
CA VAL A 184 -13.16 18.72 -24.23
C VAL A 184 -11.98 19.62 -24.62
N GLY A 185 -10.95 19.73 -23.78
CA GLY A 185 -9.73 20.51 -24.09
C GLY A 185 -8.88 19.90 -25.22
N ARG A 186 -8.85 18.57 -25.33
CA ARG A 186 -8.13 17.86 -26.42
C ARG A 186 -8.82 18.02 -27.78
N ARG A 187 -10.15 18.06 -27.81
CA ARG A 187 -10.91 18.32 -29.06
C ARG A 187 -10.74 19.75 -29.55
N GLN A 188 -10.64 20.73 -28.65
CA GLN A 188 -10.39 22.13 -29.05
C GLN A 188 -9.00 22.34 -29.64
N THR A 189 -7.96 21.75 -29.06
CA THR A 189 -6.59 21.83 -29.60
C THR A 189 -6.42 21.09 -30.93
N SER A 190 -7.17 20.01 -31.15
CA SER A 190 -7.19 19.28 -32.42
C SER A 190 -7.96 20.02 -33.54
N SER A 191 -8.78 21.03 -33.19
CA SER A 191 -9.53 21.84 -34.16
C SER A 191 -8.75 23.06 -34.69
N VAL A 192 -7.55 23.31 -34.17
CA VAL A 192 -6.62 24.31 -34.73
C VAL A 192 -5.97 23.73 -35.99
N SER A 193 -6.72 23.90 -37.07
CA SER A 193 -6.37 23.79 -38.48
C SER A 193 -4.86 23.86 -38.80
N ILE A 194 -4.31 22.72 -39.22
CA ILE A 194 -3.11 22.72 -40.07
C ILE A 194 -3.51 23.35 -41.41
N PRO A 195 -2.95 24.51 -41.84
CA PRO A 195 -3.24 25.05 -43.15
C PRO A 195 -2.70 24.09 -44.21
N ARG A 196 -3.62 23.49 -44.96
CA ARG A 196 -3.39 22.61 -46.10
C ARG A 196 -2.64 23.39 -47.17
N ARG A 197 -1.30 23.33 -47.13
CA ARG A 197 -0.40 24.00 -48.06
C ARG A 197 -0.66 23.46 -49.47
N SER A 198 -1.34 24.26 -50.29
CA SER A 198 -1.60 23.99 -51.70
C SER A 198 -0.27 23.94 -52.46
N ARG A 199 0.12 22.73 -52.84
CA ARG A 199 1.30 22.49 -53.66
C ARG A 199 0.92 22.72 -55.13
N ARG A 200 1.10 23.97 -55.58
CA ARG A 200 1.14 24.31 -57.01
C ARG A 200 2.59 24.19 -57.49
N ARG A 201 2.88 23.14 -58.27
CA ARG A 201 3.67 23.15 -59.52
C ARG A 201 3.94 21.71 -59.93
#